data_AF-A0A321LGY5-F1
#
_entry.id   AF-A0A321LGY5-F1
#
_cell.length_a   1.000
_cell.length_b   1.000
_cell.length_c   1.000
_cell.angle_alpha   90.00
_cell.angle_beta   90.00
_cell.angle_gamma   90.00
#
_symmetry.space_group_name_H-M   'P 1'
#
loop_
_entity.id
_entity.type
_entity.pdbx_description
1 polymer ?
#
loop_
_entity_poly.entity_id
_entity_poly.type
_entity_poly.pdbx_seq_one_letter_code
_entity_poly.pdbx_strand_id
1 'polypeptide(L)'
;MQAAHLELGSRGERAALQYLEREAGYLIVATNFIVPLGRGLRNQKITGEIDIVAYDKDTLVFVEVKTRASDVFSAPERAVDLRKQRQIARAARRYRQMMKVSEETYRFDVVTVIPGDGGFILELLPGYFSDSIFQRSRYFERYSST
;
A
#
# COMPACT_ATOMS: atom_id res chain seq x y z
N MET A 1 7.48 -0.04 25.95
CA MET A 1 7.41 -1.04 24.86
C MET A 1 6.88 -0.50 23.54
N GLN A 2 6.03 0.54 23.50
CA GLN A 2 5.47 1.10 22.25
C GLN A 2 6.51 1.72 21.30
N ALA A 3 7.66 2.20 21.82
CA ALA A 3 8.71 2.86 21.03
C ALA A 3 9.49 1.92 20.09
N ALA A 4 9.81 0.69 20.52
CA ALA A 4 10.66 -0.22 19.74
C ALA A 4 10.00 -0.73 18.45
N HIS A 5 8.68 -0.99 18.48
CA HIS A 5 7.93 -1.40 17.28
C HIS A 5 7.77 -0.25 16.28
N LEU A 6 7.61 1.00 16.77
CA LEU A 6 7.54 2.18 15.91
C LEU A 6 8.88 2.47 15.22
N GLU A 7 9.97 2.33 15.97
CA GLU A 7 11.33 2.47 15.43
C GLU A 7 11.66 1.37 14.42
N LEU A 8 11.26 0.12 14.70
CA LEU A 8 11.42 -0.99 13.78
C LEU A 8 10.62 -0.76 12.48
N GLY A 9 9.38 -0.28 12.59
CA GLY A 9 8.54 0.11 11.46
C GLY A 9 9.24 1.14 10.57
N SER A 10 9.69 2.25 11.16
CA SER A 10 10.36 3.33 10.42
C SER A 10 11.68 2.88 9.77
N ARG A 11 12.46 2.03 10.45
CA ARG A 11 13.67 1.44 9.87
C ARG A 11 13.34 0.51 8.70
N GLY A 12 12.24 -0.25 8.80
CA GLY A 12 11.76 -1.11 7.73
C GLY A 12 11.27 -0.33 6.51
N GLU A 13 10.50 0.74 6.71
CA GLU A 13 10.08 1.67 5.63
C GLU A 13 11.29 2.25 4.90
N ARG A 14 12.32 2.67 5.64
CA ARG A 14 13.55 3.20 5.05
C ARG A 14 14.29 2.14 4.23
N ALA A 15 14.37 0.90 4.73
CA ALA A 15 14.98 -0.20 4.00
C ALA A 15 14.21 -0.53 2.71
N ALA A 16 12.87 -0.57 2.78
CA ALA A 16 12.01 -0.79 1.61
C ALA A 16 12.20 0.30 0.56
N LEU A 17 12.27 1.56 0.97
CA LEU A 17 12.52 2.68 0.06
C LEU A 17 13.87 2.57 -0.65
N GLN A 18 14.94 2.26 0.10
CA GLN A 18 16.28 2.09 -0.48
C GLN A 18 16.34 0.91 -1.45
N TYR A 19 15.73 -0.21 -1.09
CA TYR A 19 15.63 -1.39 -1.93
C TYR A 19 14.89 -1.07 -3.23
N LEU A 20 13.72 -0.42 -3.15
CA LEU A 20 12.93 -0.06 -4.33
C LEU A 20 13.71 0.86 -5.27
N GLU A 21 14.36 1.89 -4.74
CA GLU A 21 15.11 2.86 -5.53
C GLU A 21 16.38 2.26 -6.15
N ARG A 22 17.18 1.54 -5.36
CA ARG A 22 18.55 1.16 -5.75
C ARG A 22 18.64 -0.22 -6.38
N GLU A 23 17.83 -1.16 -5.93
CA GLU A 23 17.91 -2.56 -6.35
C GLU A 23 16.80 -2.90 -7.34
N ALA A 24 15.55 -2.50 -7.04
CA ALA A 24 14.41 -2.77 -7.90
C ALA A 24 14.24 -1.75 -9.05
N GLY A 25 14.92 -0.59 -8.97
CA GLY A 25 14.94 0.42 -10.04
C GLY A 25 13.69 1.28 -10.15
N TYR A 26 12.93 1.43 -9.07
CA TYR A 26 11.72 2.27 -9.03
C TYR A 26 12.10 3.74 -8.89
N LEU A 27 11.40 4.61 -9.62
CA LEU A 27 11.49 6.05 -9.43
C LEU A 27 10.54 6.49 -8.33
N ILE A 28 11.07 6.87 -7.17
CA ILE A 28 10.26 7.30 -6.03
C ILE A 28 9.67 8.70 -6.28
N VAL A 29 8.34 8.83 -6.11
CA VAL A 29 7.59 10.09 -6.33
C VAL A 29 7.18 10.72 -5.00
N ALA A 30 6.67 9.92 -4.07
CA ALA A 30 6.24 10.38 -2.76
C ALA A 30 6.32 9.27 -1.72
N THR A 31 6.43 9.65 -0.45
CA THR A 31 6.42 8.74 0.69
C THR A 31 5.47 9.24 1.76
N ASN A 32 4.88 8.35 2.56
CA ASN A 32 3.98 8.68 3.66
C ASN A 32 2.85 9.63 3.21
N PHE A 33 2.23 9.33 2.06
CA PHE A 33 1.22 10.18 1.46
C PHE A 33 -0.13 9.98 2.16
N ILE A 34 -0.60 11.02 2.86
CA ILE A 34 -1.87 11.01 3.59
C ILE A 34 -2.89 11.89 2.86
N VAL A 35 -4.10 11.36 2.66
CA VAL A 35 -5.17 12.07 1.96
C VAL A 35 -6.52 11.95 2.68
N PRO A 36 -7.33 13.03 2.77
CA PRO A 36 -8.67 12.92 3.33
C PRO A 36 -9.57 12.10 2.40
N LEU A 37 -10.26 11.13 2.99
CA LEU A 37 -11.22 10.25 2.29
C LEU A 37 -12.68 10.51 2.68
N GLY A 38 -12.93 11.42 3.61
CA GLY A 38 -14.26 11.84 4.02
C GLY A 38 -14.42 11.87 5.55
N ARG A 39 -15.66 11.69 6.00
CA ARG A 39 -16.01 11.63 7.43
C ARG A 39 -16.80 10.35 7.73
N GLY A 40 -16.61 9.82 8.93
CA GLY A 40 -17.37 8.69 9.43
C GLY A 40 -18.71 9.10 10.05
N LEU A 41 -19.46 8.10 10.52
CA LEU A 41 -20.79 8.27 11.13
C LEU A 41 -20.79 9.17 12.37
N ARG A 42 -19.64 9.31 13.05
CA ARG A 42 -19.47 10.18 14.22
C ARG A 42 -18.72 11.46 13.87
N ASN A 43 -18.78 11.89 12.60
CA ASN A 43 -18.11 13.07 12.07
C ASN A 43 -16.56 13.04 12.16
N GLN A 44 -15.97 11.88 12.48
CA GLN A 44 -14.52 11.72 12.57
C GLN A 44 -13.87 11.74 11.18
N LYS A 45 -12.72 12.40 11.05
CA LYS A 45 -11.96 12.44 9.79
C LYS A 45 -11.49 11.04 9.43
N ILE A 46 -11.75 10.63 8.19
CA ILE A 46 -11.20 9.41 7.63
C ILE A 46 -10.10 9.81 6.66
N THR A 47 -8.91 9.27 6.85
CA THR A 47 -7.77 9.43 5.94
C THR A 47 -7.44 8.11 5.27
N GLY A 48 -6.84 8.23 4.09
CA GLY A 48 -6.12 7.17 3.41
C GLY A 48 -4.64 7.46 3.49
N GLU A 49 -3.85 6.41 3.44
CA GLU A 49 -2.40 6.47 3.52
C GLU A 49 -1.83 5.55 2.43
N ILE A 50 -0.73 6.00 1.84
CA ILE A 50 0.09 5.24 0.90
C ILE A 50 1.52 5.44 1.34
N ASP A 51 2.21 4.34 1.67
CA ASP A 51 3.56 4.41 2.24
C ASP A 51 4.54 4.92 1.18
N ILE A 52 4.45 4.41 -0.05
CA ILE A 52 5.30 4.85 -1.17
C ILE A 52 4.47 4.96 -2.46
N VAL A 53 4.65 6.06 -3.18
CA VAL A 53 4.22 6.24 -4.56
C VAL A 53 5.46 6.30 -5.43
N ALA A 54 5.50 5.49 -6.48
CA ALA A 54 6.66 5.37 -7.35
C ALA A 54 6.25 5.05 -8.79
N TYR A 55 7.19 5.11 -9.72
CA TYR A 55 7.05 4.51 -11.05
C TYR A 55 7.95 3.28 -11.17
N ASP A 56 7.38 2.19 -11.68
CA ASP A 56 8.13 1.09 -12.28
C ASP A 56 7.97 1.23 -13.80
N LYS A 57 9.00 1.77 -14.45
CA LYS A 57 8.95 2.20 -15.86
C LYS A 57 7.77 3.15 -16.08
N ASP A 58 6.77 2.73 -16.86
CA ASP A 58 5.61 3.53 -17.26
C ASP A 58 4.38 3.26 -16.38
N THR A 59 4.53 2.44 -15.33
CA THR A 59 3.45 2.06 -14.42
C THR A 59 3.54 2.84 -13.13
N LEU A 60 2.47 3.55 -12.77
CA LEU A 60 2.33 4.21 -11.47
C LEU A 60 2.04 3.16 -10.39
N VAL A 61 2.93 3.04 -9.40
CA VAL A 61 2.84 2.02 -8.36
C VAL A 61 2.54 2.66 -7.01
N PHE A 62 1.54 2.10 -6.33
CA PHE A 62 1.25 2.38 -4.93
C PHE A 62 1.73 1.22 -4.08
N VAL A 63 2.75 1.45 -3.26
CA VAL A 63 3.39 0.40 -2.46
C VAL A 63 2.99 0.56 -1.00
N GLU A 64 2.62 -0.56 -0.38
CA GLU A 64 2.50 -0.71 1.07
C GLU A 64 3.74 -1.45 1.60
N VAL A 65 4.31 -0.98 2.70
CA VAL A 65 5.44 -1.61 3.38
C VAL A 65 4.95 -2.35 4.61
N LYS A 66 5.29 -3.63 4.73
CA LYS A 66 4.89 -4.47 5.85
C LYS A 66 6.09 -4.99 6.62
N THR A 67 6.45 -4.28 7.68
CA THR A 67 7.46 -4.74 8.65
C THR A 67 6.87 -5.78 9.59
N ARG A 68 7.48 -6.95 9.69
CA ARG A 68 7.11 -8.03 10.62
C ARG A 68 8.16 -8.14 11.73
N ALA A 69 7.73 -8.36 12.97
CA ALA A 69 8.65 -8.47 14.10
C ALA A 69 9.34 -9.85 14.23
N SER A 70 8.81 -10.88 13.57
CA SER A 70 9.35 -12.24 13.55
C SER A 70 8.85 -13.02 12.34
N ASP A 71 9.52 -14.14 12.06
CA ASP A 71 9.26 -15.09 10.97
C ASP A 71 7.94 -15.88 11.12
N VAL A 72 6.94 -15.31 11.81
CA VAL A 72 5.60 -15.91 11.84
C VAL A 72 5.01 -15.74 10.45
N PHE A 73 5.14 -16.81 9.66
CA PHE A 73 4.49 -17.03 8.37
C PHE A 73 2.96 -16.98 8.52
N SER A 74 2.39 -15.80 8.71
CA SER A 74 1.06 -15.55 8.16
C SER A 74 1.25 -15.51 6.64
N ALA A 75 0.57 -16.42 5.94
CA ALA A 75 0.70 -16.63 4.50
C ALA A 75 0.86 -15.27 3.76
N PRO A 76 1.77 -15.17 2.77
CA PRO A 76 1.98 -13.93 1.99
C PRO A 76 0.66 -13.31 1.54
N GLU A 77 -0.33 -14.14 1.18
CA GLU A 77 -1.70 -13.81 0.80
C GLU A 77 -2.50 -12.94 1.80
N ARG A 78 -2.04 -12.79 3.04
CA ARG A 78 -2.68 -11.97 4.09
C ARG A 78 -1.84 -10.78 4.56
N ALA A 79 -0.74 -10.44 3.87
CA ALA A 79 0.15 -9.35 4.28
C ALA A 79 -0.59 -8.00 4.42
N VAL A 80 -1.57 -7.76 3.55
CA VAL A 80 -2.47 -6.60 3.59
C VAL A 80 -3.92 -7.08 3.59
N ASP A 81 -4.64 -6.85 4.69
CA ASP A 81 -6.04 -7.25 4.82
C ASP A 81 -6.96 -6.47 3.85
N LEU A 82 -8.17 -7.00 3.60
CA LEU A 82 -9.15 -6.37 2.70
C LEU A 82 -9.52 -4.95 3.11
N ARG A 83 -9.48 -4.61 4.40
CA ARG A 83 -9.81 -3.26 4.89
C ARG A 83 -8.74 -2.27 4.47
N LYS A 84 -7.47 -2.62 4.63
CA LYS A 84 -6.31 -1.82 4.25
C LYS A 84 -6.19 -1.73 2.73
N GLN A 85 -6.41 -2.81 2.00
CA GLN A 85 -6.50 -2.77 0.52
C GLN A 85 -7.57 -1.78 0.03
N ARG A 86 -8.77 -1.77 0.63
CA ARG A 86 -9.81 -0.77 0.30
C ARG A 86 -9.36 0.65 0.59
N GLN A 87 -8.66 0.87 1.70
CA GLN A 87 -8.17 2.19 2.10
C GLN A 87 -7.11 2.69 1.11
N ILE A 88 -6.13 1.85 0.76
CA ILE A 88 -5.08 2.16 -0.21
C ILE A 88 -5.70 2.43 -1.59
N ALA A 89 -6.65 1.61 -2.06
CA ALA A 89 -7.32 1.82 -3.34
C ALA A 89 -8.07 3.16 -3.39
N ARG A 90 -8.72 3.56 -2.29
CA ARG A 90 -9.37 4.89 -2.18
C ARG A 90 -8.34 6.02 -2.17
N ALA A 91 -7.23 5.85 -1.45
CA ALA A 91 -6.15 6.83 -1.40
C ALA A 91 -5.51 7.01 -2.79
N ALA A 92 -5.19 5.91 -3.48
CA ALA A 92 -4.64 5.89 -4.83
C ALA A 92 -5.57 6.57 -5.83
N ARG A 93 -6.88 6.29 -5.80
CA ARG A 93 -7.85 7.01 -6.64
C ARG A 93 -7.80 8.51 -6.39
N ARG A 94 -7.72 8.93 -5.13
CA ARG A 94 -7.66 10.35 -4.77
C ARG A 94 -6.34 10.99 -5.19
N TYR A 95 -5.22 10.30 -5.02
CA TYR A 95 -3.91 10.71 -5.52
C TYR A 95 -3.96 10.95 -7.03
N ARG A 96 -4.43 9.97 -7.80
CA ARG A 96 -4.50 10.05 -9.27
C ARG A 96 -5.34 11.23 -9.75
N GLN A 97 -6.47 11.49 -9.10
CA GLN A 97 -7.29 12.67 -9.40
C GLN A 97 -6.57 13.98 -9.07
N MET A 98 -5.91 14.08 -7.92
CA MET A 98 -5.20 15.29 -7.49
C MET A 98 -4.01 15.60 -8.40
N MET A 99 -3.27 14.57 -8.81
CA MET A 99 -2.10 14.69 -9.67
C MET A 99 -2.44 14.67 -11.17
N LYS A 100 -3.72 14.53 -11.54
CA LYS A 100 -4.23 14.48 -12.93
C LYS A 100 -3.64 13.31 -13.76
N VAL A 101 -3.40 12.18 -13.12
CA VAL A 101 -2.86 10.93 -13.71
C VAL A 101 -3.90 9.79 -13.72
N SER A 102 -5.16 10.16 -13.93
CA SER A 102 -6.31 9.23 -13.89
C SER A 102 -6.33 8.21 -15.03
N GLU A 103 -5.59 8.47 -16.12
CA GLU A 103 -5.52 7.59 -17.30
C GLU A 103 -4.29 6.68 -17.28
N GLU A 104 -3.33 6.92 -16.39
CA GLU A 104 -2.11 6.11 -16.32
C GLU A 104 -2.39 4.70 -15.82
N THR A 105 -1.62 3.75 -16.37
CA THR A 105 -1.59 2.38 -15.84
C THR A 105 -1.06 2.40 -14.41
N TYR A 106 -1.70 1.64 -13.53
CA TYR A 106 -1.29 1.57 -12.14
C TYR A 106 -1.45 0.18 -11.57
N ARG A 107 -0.69 -0.10 -10.51
CA ARG A 107 -0.81 -1.32 -9.72
C ARG A 107 -0.54 -1.06 -8.24
N PHE A 108 -0.82 -2.07 -7.43
CA PHE A 108 -0.54 -2.07 -6.00
C PHE A 108 0.49 -3.13 -5.68
N ASP A 109 1.62 -2.71 -5.13
CA ASP A 109 2.70 -3.60 -4.74
C ASP A 109 2.79 -3.67 -3.21
N VAL A 110 3.39 -4.74 -2.70
CA VAL A 110 3.72 -4.87 -1.27
C VAL A 110 5.20 -5.17 -1.13
N VAL A 111 5.87 -4.49 -0.22
CA VAL A 111 7.21 -4.87 0.23
C VAL A 111 7.10 -5.43 1.63
N THR A 112 7.43 -6.71 1.81
CA THR A 112 7.55 -7.28 3.16
C THR A 112 8.97 -7.06 3.67
N VAL A 113 9.09 -6.76 4.97
CA VAL A 113 10.37 -6.47 5.61
C VAL A 113 10.46 -7.29 6.89
N ILE A 114 11.47 -8.16 6.96
CA ILE A 114 11.71 -9.04 8.10
C ILE A 114 13.12 -8.76 8.65
N PRO A 115 13.28 -8.50 9.96
CA PRO A 115 14.60 -8.40 10.58
C PRO A 115 15.38 -9.70 10.40
N GLY A 116 16.61 -9.60 9.92
CA GLY A 116 17.53 -10.73 9.78
C GLY A 116 18.92 -10.38 10.32
N ASP A 117 19.82 -11.35 10.30
CA ASP A 117 21.20 -11.14 10.76
C ASP A 117 21.87 -10.03 9.93
N GLY A 118 22.22 -8.91 10.58
CA GLY A 118 22.89 -7.78 9.96
C GLY A 118 22.01 -6.78 9.20
N GLY A 119 20.68 -6.95 9.16
CA GLY A 119 19.82 -6.02 8.43
C GLY A 119 18.36 -6.44 8.30
N PHE A 120 17.83 -6.30 7.09
CA PHE A 120 16.47 -6.71 6.74
C PHE A 120 16.50 -7.63 5.53
N ILE A 121 15.64 -8.63 5.56
CA ILE A 121 15.28 -9.45 4.41
C ILE A 121 14.02 -8.81 3.82
N LEU A 122 14.08 -8.46 2.53
CA LEU A 122 12.98 -7.81 1.82
C LEU A 122 12.45 -8.72 0.71
N GLU A 123 11.14 -8.74 0.56
CA GLU A 123 10.46 -9.39 -0.56
C GLU A 123 9.51 -8.39 -1.21
N LEU A 124 9.68 -8.18 -2.51
CA LEU A 124 8.77 -7.38 -3.33
C LEU A 124 7.73 -8.28 -3.98
N LEU A 125 6.46 -7.89 -3.82
CA LEU A 125 5.29 -8.58 -4.38
C LEU A 125 4.60 -7.62 -5.36
N PRO A 126 4.97 -7.63 -6.66
CA PRO A 126 4.34 -6.79 -7.67
C PRO A 126 2.88 -7.18 -7.94
N GLY A 127 2.00 -6.20 -8.08
CA GLY A 127 0.59 -6.44 -8.41
C GLY A 127 -0.14 -7.29 -7.37
N TYR A 128 0.26 -7.17 -6.10
CA TYR A 128 -0.24 -7.95 -4.96
C TYR A 128 -1.79 -7.95 -4.88
N PHE A 129 -2.43 -6.83 -5.22
CA PHE A 129 -3.89 -6.79 -5.35
C PHE A 129 -4.35 -5.84 -6.46
N SER A 130 -5.60 -6.02 -6.88
CA SER A 130 -6.30 -5.15 -7.83
C SER A 130 -7.54 -4.54 -7.16
N ASP A 131 -7.86 -3.28 -7.45
CA ASP A 131 -9.08 -2.66 -6.93
C ASP A 131 -10.37 -3.17 -7.61
N SER A 132 -10.25 -3.96 -8.68
CA SER A 132 -11.35 -4.68 -9.33
C SER A 132 -12.12 -5.60 -8.36
N ILE A 133 -11.45 -6.14 -7.34
CA ILE A 133 -12.08 -6.96 -6.29
C ILE A 133 -13.14 -6.18 -5.51
N PHE A 134 -13.08 -4.85 -5.51
CA PHE A 134 -14.07 -3.96 -4.88
C PHE A 134 -15.14 -3.47 -5.86
N GLN A 135 -14.95 -3.66 -7.16
CA GLN A 135 -15.90 -3.24 -8.19
C GLN A 135 -17.04 -4.25 -8.34
N ARG A 136 -16.78 -5.56 -8.12
CA ARG A 136 -17.79 -6.64 -8.19
C ARG A 136 -18.98 -6.45 -7.25
N SER A 137 -18.82 -5.78 -6.11
CA SER A 137 -19.91 -5.49 -5.17
C SER A 137 -21.00 -4.58 -5.77
N ARG A 138 -20.64 -3.65 -6.66
CA ARG A 138 -21.60 -2.71 -7.27
C ARG A 138 -22.34 -3.28 -8.48
N TYR A 139 -21.84 -4.38 -9.06
CA TYR A 139 -22.51 -5.07 -10.17
C TYR A 139 -23.65 -5.94 -9.66
N PHE A 140 -23.48 -6.66 -8.54
CA PHE A 140 -24.56 -7.47 -7.96
C PHE A 140 -25.67 -6.63 -7.32
N GLU A 141 -25.36 -5.55 -6.59
CA GLU A 141 -26.38 -4.67 -5.97
C GLU A 141 -27.28 -3.96 -6.98
N ARG A 142 -26.82 -3.76 -8.23
CA ARG A 142 -27.59 -3.06 -9.27
C ARG A 142 -28.51 -3.99 -10.08
N TYR A 143 -28.32 -5.30 -9.97
CA TYR A 143 -29.02 -6.32 -10.76
C TYR A 143 -29.62 -7.47 -9.93
N SER A 144 -29.57 -7.43 -8.59
CA SER A 144 -30.19 -8.45 -7.71
C SER A 144 -31.48 -7.97 -7.02
N SER A 145 -32.05 -6.87 -7.50
CA SER A 145 -33.37 -6.38 -7.09
C SER A 145 -34.37 -6.71 -8.20
N THR A 146 -34.76 -7.98 -8.28
CA THR A 146 -35.91 -8.46 -9.06
C THR A 146 -36.53 -9.60 -8.25
#